data_AF-A0A3N2D1H1-F1
#
_entry.id   AF-A0A3N2D1H1-F1
#
_cell.length_a   1.000
_cell.length_b   1.000
_cell.length_c   1.000
_cell.angle_alpha   90.00
_cell.angle_beta   90.00
_cell.angle_gamma   90.00
#
_symmetry.space_group_name_H-M   'P 1'
#
loop_
_entity.id
_entity.type
_entity.pdbx_description
1 polymer ?
#
loop_
_entity_poly.entity_id
_entity_poly.type
_entity_poly.pdbx_seq_one_letter_code
_entity_poly.pdbx_strand_id
1 'polypeptide(L)'
;MDLFEAASTDEAGVPGVDPAAPLAVRMRPASLEEVVGQGHLLRAGAPLRRLVEPTRAGSPPPSSVVLWGPPGTGKTTIAYLIARAGGRRFVELSAVTAGVKDVRMVIEDARRRLAGGGEETVLFVDEVHRFSKTQQDALLPSVENRWVTLVAATTENPSFSVISPLLSRSLLLTLHSLEPEDVADLVRRAVADERGLGGTVELSEEALEQLVRLVGGDARKALTVLEAAAATALEEQADDDETDQGEDDAGAPAVITIDVVERAVDVAAVRYDRDGDQHYDVASAFIKSMRGSDVDAALHYLARMIAAGEDPRFIARRIVIAASEEIGMADPTALQTAVAAHQAVSFIGMPESQLILAQAVIHVATAPKSNATTLAIAAALGDVRSGKAGAVPFHLRDAHYAGAKDLGHGKGYQYAHDAPHGVAPQRYAPEGLEDARYYAPTDRGNERAVAARLERIREILDSQP
;
A
#
# COMPACT_ATOMS: atom_id res chain seq x y z
N MET A 1 0.72 -24.43 -13.21
CA MET A 1 1.39 -25.07 -12.08
C MET A 1 1.78 -23.94 -11.16
N ASP A 2 1.11 -23.85 -10.02
CA ASP A 2 1.12 -22.69 -9.16
C ASP A 2 2.47 -22.61 -8.43
N LEU A 3 3.17 -21.49 -8.57
CA LEU A 3 4.56 -21.32 -8.08
C LEU A 3 4.62 -21.13 -6.54
N PHE A 4 3.47 -21.13 -5.87
CA PHE A 4 3.34 -20.95 -4.42
C PHE A 4 3.27 -22.27 -3.62
N GLU A 5 3.33 -23.44 -4.27
CA GLU A 5 3.40 -24.74 -3.59
C GLU A 5 4.78 -25.08 -2.99
N ALA A 6 5.74 -24.14 -3.00
CA ALA A 6 7.10 -24.37 -2.51
C ALA A 6 7.24 -24.41 -0.96
N ALA A 7 6.15 -24.30 -0.21
CA ALA A 7 6.16 -24.54 1.23
C ALA A 7 5.33 -25.79 1.53
N SER A 8 5.95 -26.80 2.15
CA SER A 8 5.22 -27.97 2.65
C SER A 8 4.22 -27.53 3.72
N THR A 9 2.94 -27.37 3.39
CA THR A 9 1.92 -27.05 4.40
C THR A 9 1.64 -28.28 5.27
N ASP A 10 1.57 -28.10 6.58
CA ASP A 10 1.13 -29.14 7.51
C ASP A 10 -0.35 -29.50 7.31
N GLU A 11 -0.87 -30.52 8.03
CA GLU A 11 -2.28 -30.92 7.96
C GLU A 11 -3.25 -29.78 8.33
N ALA A 12 -2.77 -28.75 9.05
CA ALA A 12 -3.54 -27.57 9.43
C ALA A 12 -3.44 -26.43 8.38
N GLY A 13 -2.71 -26.61 7.27
CA GLY A 13 -2.54 -25.58 6.23
C GLY A 13 -1.54 -24.48 6.58
N VAL A 14 -0.71 -24.68 7.62
CA VAL A 14 0.36 -23.76 8.02
C VAL A 14 1.66 -24.19 7.32
N PRO A 15 2.45 -23.27 6.75
CA PRO A 15 3.75 -23.59 6.16
C PRO A 15 4.67 -24.29 7.17
N GLY A 16 5.08 -25.51 6.84
CA GLY A 16 6.14 -26.25 7.49
C GLY A 16 7.51 -25.66 7.18
N VAL A 17 8.48 -25.92 8.06
CA VAL A 17 9.85 -25.43 7.89
C VAL A 17 10.55 -26.32 6.86
N ASP A 18 10.52 -25.90 5.60
CA ASP A 18 11.39 -26.46 4.56
C ASP A 18 12.80 -25.84 4.73
N PRO A 19 13.86 -26.65 4.93
CA PRO A 19 15.23 -26.14 5.01
C PRO A 19 15.67 -25.35 3.77
N ALA A 20 15.08 -25.61 2.61
CA ALA A 20 15.35 -24.92 1.35
C ALA A 20 14.50 -23.64 1.16
N ALA A 21 13.56 -23.34 2.07
CA ALA A 21 12.78 -22.12 2.00
C ALA A 21 13.63 -20.87 2.33
N PRO A 22 13.24 -19.68 1.81
CA PRO A 22 13.93 -18.43 2.14
C PRO A 22 14.02 -18.19 3.64
N LEU A 23 15.10 -17.57 4.09
CA LEU A 23 15.36 -17.28 5.51
C LEU A 23 14.19 -16.54 6.18
N ALA A 24 13.55 -15.62 5.47
CA ALA A 24 12.37 -14.90 5.96
C ALA A 24 11.15 -15.81 6.26
N VAL A 25 11.03 -16.96 5.58
CA VAL A 25 10.01 -17.98 5.85
C VAL A 25 10.44 -18.87 7.01
N ARG A 26 11.70 -19.31 7.02
CA ARG A 26 12.25 -20.19 8.08
C ARG A 26 12.26 -19.51 9.45
N MET A 27 12.57 -18.22 9.49
CA MET A 27 12.61 -17.40 10.71
C MET A 27 11.25 -16.85 11.14
N ARG A 28 10.13 -17.31 10.56
CA ARG A 28 8.80 -16.92 11.03
C ARG A 28 8.64 -17.30 12.51
N PRO A 29 8.27 -16.36 13.39
CA PRO A 29 7.95 -16.61 14.79
C PRO A 29 7.07 -17.84 15.01
N ALA A 30 7.49 -18.76 15.88
CA ALA A 30 6.69 -19.91 16.28
C ALA A 30 5.72 -19.58 17.43
N SER A 31 5.99 -18.49 18.15
CA SER A 31 5.26 -18.01 19.32
C SER A 31 5.12 -16.48 19.29
N LEU A 32 4.26 -15.92 20.15
CA LEU A 32 4.11 -14.46 20.26
C LEU A 32 5.35 -13.80 20.87
N GLU A 33 6.08 -14.53 21.70
CA GLU A 33 7.30 -14.11 22.36
C GLU A 33 8.45 -13.86 21.37
N GLU A 34 8.38 -14.50 20.19
CA GLU A 34 9.35 -14.30 19.11
C GLU A 34 9.02 -13.07 18.23
N VAL A 35 7.85 -12.44 18.37
CA VAL A 35 7.48 -11.27 17.56
C VAL A 35 8.21 -10.02 18.05
N VAL A 36 8.95 -9.35 17.17
CA VAL A 36 9.71 -8.13 17.45
C VAL A 36 8.92 -6.86 17.08
N GLY A 37 9.19 -5.73 17.74
CA GLY A 37 8.64 -4.39 17.48
C GLY A 37 7.14 -4.15 17.69
N GLN A 38 6.35 -5.18 17.98
CA GLN A 38 4.89 -5.04 18.21
C GLN A 38 4.50 -5.08 19.70
N GLY A 39 5.39 -4.64 20.59
CA GLY A 39 5.20 -4.72 22.04
C GLY A 39 3.89 -4.08 22.55
N HIS A 40 3.36 -3.06 21.86
CA HIS A 40 2.04 -2.46 22.17
C HIS A 40 0.86 -3.41 21.94
N LEU A 41 0.97 -4.33 20.98
CA LEU A 41 -0.04 -5.35 20.69
C LEU A 41 0.14 -6.61 21.57
N LEU A 42 1.33 -6.80 22.15
CA LEU A 42 1.72 -8.00 22.89
C LEU A 42 1.60 -7.86 24.42
N ARG A 43 1.04 -6.76 24.94
CA ARG A 43 0.84 -6.58 26.39
C ARG A 43 -0.15 -7.60 26.96
N ALA A 44 -0.01 -7.93 28.24
CA ALA A 44 -0.96 -8.80 28.93
C ALA A 44 -2.40 -8.25 28.80
N GLY A 45 -3.34 -9.09 28.33
CA GLY A 45 -4.73 -8.71 28.12
C GLY A 45 -5.04 -7.96 26.82
N ALA A 46 -4.02 -7.68 25.98
CA ALA A 46 -4.20 -7.05 24.67
C ALA A 46 -5.06 -7.91 23.74
N PRO A 47 -5.82 -7.31 22.79
CA PRO A 47 -6.71 -8.04 21.89
C PRO A 47 -5.98 -9.13 21.09
N LEU A 48 -4.74 -8.88 20.66
CA LEU A 48 -3.96 -9.84 19.89
C LEU A 48 -3.62 -11.10 20.71
N ARG A 49 -3.22 -10.95 21.99
CA ARG A 49 -2.99 -12.11 22.87
C ARG A 49 -4.23 -12.97 23.03
N ARG A 50 -5.41 -12.36 23.16
CA ARG A 50 -6.68 -13.12 23.29
C ARG A 50 -7.02 -13.94 22.05
N LEU A 51 -6.52 -13.56 20.88
CA LEU A 51 -6.74 -14.27 19.61
C LEU A 51 -5.80 -15.46 19.43
N VAL A 52 -4.64 -15.43 20.11
CA VAL A 52 -3.54 -16.41 20.02
C VAL A 52 -3.41 -17.24 21.32
N GLU A 53 -4.12 -16.92 22.38
CA GLU A 53 -4.21 -17.78 23.56
C GLU A 53 -5.28 -18.87 23.33
N PRO A 54 -5.05 -20.11 23.80
CA PRO A 54 -6.03 -21.19 23.64
C PRO A 54 -7.40 -20.78 24.18
N THR A 55 -8.42 -20.89 23.33
CA THR A 55 -9.80 -20.54 23.70
C THR A 55 -10.24 -21.41 24.88
N ARG A 56 -10.32 -20.85 26.09
CA ARG A 56 -10.87 -21.58 27.24
C ARG A 56 -12.35 -21.85 26.98
N ALA A 57 -12.85 -23.01 27.37
CA ALA A 57 -14.27 -23.34 27.28
C ALA A 57 -15.12 -22.22 27.91
N GLY A 58 -16.00 -21.59 27.12
CA GLY A 58 -16.83 -20.45 27.54
C GLY A 58 -16.24 -19.06 27.27
N SER A 59 -15.05 -18.94 26.66
CA SER A 59 -14.52 -17.65 26.20
C SER A 59 -15.30 -17.15 24.98
N PRO A 60 -15.48 -15.82 24.82
CA PRO A 60 -16.09 -15.27 23.62
C PRO A 60 -15.29 -15.70 22.37
N PRO A 61 -15.96 -16.02 21.25
CA PRO A 61 -15.31 -16.47 20.03
C PRO A 61 -14.36 -15.38 19.49
N PRO A 62 -13.27 -15.76 18.79
CA PRO A 62 -12.34 -14.81 18.20
C PRO A 62 -13.08 -13.89 17.22
N SER A 63 -12.81 -12.58 17.32
CA SER A 63 -13.31 -11.60 16.35
C SER A 63 -12.46 -11.66 15.08
N SER A 64 -13.06 -11.29 13.94
CA SER A 64 -12.28 -11.04 12.72
C SER A 64 -11.30 -9.89 12.95
N VAL A 65 -10.19 -9.87 12.22
CA VAL A 65 -9.07 -8.95 12.44
C VAL A 65 -8.72 -8.27 11.12
N VAL A 66 -8.44 -6.97 11.20
CA VAL A 66 -7.78 -6.23 10.14
C VAL A 66 -6.41 -5.79 10.65
N LEU A 67 -5.35 -6.29 10.04
CA LEU A 67 -3.96 -5.95 10.31
C LEU A 67 -3.55 -4.82 9.34
N TRP A 68 -3.27 -3.65 9.88
CA TRP A 68 -2.83 -2.49 9.10
C TRP A 68 -1.42 -2.11 9.49
N GLY A 69 -0.52 -2.05 8.51
CA GLY A 69 0.81 -1.50 8.74
C GLY A 69 1.73 -1.65 7.54
N PRO A 70 2.90 -0.99 7.58
CA PRO A 70 3.93 -1.06 6.54
C PRO A 70 4.32 -2.50 6.15
N PRO A 71 4.93 -2.70 4.97
CA PRO A 71 5.55 -3.99 4.62
C PRO A 71 6.55 -4.44 5.70
N GLY A 72 6.81 -5.75 5.76
CA GLY A 72 7.79 -6.31 6.70
C GLY A 72 7.42 -6.27 8.19
N THR A 73 6.29 -5.70 8.60
CA THR A 73 5.93 -5.57 10.03
C THR A 73 5.37 -6.84 10.68
N GLY A 74 5.25 -7.95 9.93
CA GLY A 74 4.81 -9.25 10.46
C GLY A 74 3.32 -9.53 10.36
N LYS A 75 2.57 -8.87 9.45
CA LYS A 75 1.13 -9.10 9.23
C LYS A 75 0.80 -10.58 8.95
N THR A 76 1.44 -11.18 7.95
CA THR A 76 1.25 -12.60 7.59
C THR A 76 1.65 -13.52 8.74
N THR A 77 2.76 -13.23 9.42
CA THR A 77 3.23 -13.99 10.60
C THR A 77 2.21 -14.00 11.72
N ILE A 78 1.62 -12.85 12.04
CA ILE A 78 0.58 -12.74 13.06
C ILE A 78 -0.65 -13.56 12.68
N ALA A 79 -1.04 -13.58 11.40
CA ALA A 79 -2.14 -14.42 10.93
C ALA A 79 -1.88 -15.92 11.15
N TYR A 80 -0.66 -16.40 10.88
CA TYR A 80 -0.27 -17.79 11.16
C TYR A 80 -0.31 -18.11 12.64
N LEU A 81 0.19 -17.22 13.51
CA LEU A 81 0.16 -17.42 14.96
C LEU A 81 -1.28 -17.56 15.47
N ILE A 82 -2.21 -16.75 14.95
CA ILE A 82 -3.65 -16.84 15.28
C ILE A 82 -4.25 -18.20 14.89
N ALA A 83 -3.84 -18.77 13.74
CA ALA A 83 -4.33 -20.07 13.31
C ALA A 83 -3.74 -21.21 14.15
N ARG A 84 -2.41 -21.20 14.35
CA ARG A 84 -1.68 -22.23 15.08
C ARG A 84 -2.14 -22.37 16.53
N ALA A 85 -2.32 -21.24 17.20
CA ALA A 85 -2.76 -21.21 18.60
C ALA A 85 -4.12 -21.88 18.87
N GLY A 86 -5.05 -21.77 17.91
CA GLY A 86 -6.38 -22.33 18.03
C GLY A 86 -6.52 -23.74 17.48
N GLY A 87 -5.45 -24.34 16.93
CA GLY A 87 -5.54 -25.58 16.16
C GLY A 87 -6.49 -25.45 14.96
N ARG A 88 -6.56 -24.25 14.38
CA ARG A 88 -7.50 -23.91 13.30
C ARG A 88 -6.84 -24.14 11.96
N ARG A 89 -7.62 -24.55 10.98
CA ARG A 89 -7.15 -24.64 9.60
C ARG A 89 -6.83 -23.26 9.06
N PHE A 90 -5.66 -23.08 8.49
CA PHE A 90 -5.27 -21.84 7.82
C PHE A 90 -5.53 -21.95 6.32
N VAL A 91 -6.20 -20.94 5.76
CA VAL A 91 -6.37 -20.80 4.30
C VAL A 91 -5.96 -19.40 3.91
N GLU A 92 -4.99 -19.31 3.01
CA GLU A 92 -4.48 -18.05 2.47
C GLU A 92 -5.10 -17.77 1.11
N LEU A 93 -5.46 -16.50 0.91
CA LEU A 93 -6.05 -16.01 -0.31
C LEU A 93 -5.42 -14.67 -0.67
N SER A 94 -4.72 -14.62 -1.80
CA SER A 94 -4.11 -13.38 -2.30
C SER A 94 -5.17 -12.49 -2.95
N ALA A 95 -5.33 -11.26 -2.45
CA ALA A 95 -6.30 -10.33 -3.02
C ALA A 95 -5.93 -9.84 -4.43
N VAL A 96 -4.69 -10.08 -4.87
CA VAL A 96 -4.18 -9.71 -6.19
C VAL A 96 -4.68 -10.67 -7.27
N THR A 97 -4.71 -11.97 -6.98
CA THR A 97 -4.99 -13.02 -7.97
C THR A 97 -6.39 -13.60 -7.84
N ALA A 98 -6.99 -13.55 -6.65
CA ALA A 98 -8.26 -14.23 -6.39
C ALA A 98 -9.48 -13.44 -6.86
N GLY A 99 -10.39 -14.13 -7.57
CA GLY A 99 -11.69 -13.61 -7.96
C GLY A 99 -12.79 -13.88 -6.92
N VAL A 100 -14.00 -13.36 -7.18
CA VAL A 100 -15.19 -13.61 -6.32
C VAL A 100 -15.52 -15.10 -6.20
N LYS A 101 -15.24 -15.89 -7.25
CA LYS A 101 -15.49 -17.33 -7.26
C LYS A 101 -14.59 -18.06 -6.24
N ASP A 102 -13.31 -17.70 -6.19
CA ASP A 102 -12.32 -18.33 -5.30
C ASP A 102 -12.68 -18.05 -3.84
N VAL A 103 -13.04 -16.79 -3.53
CA VAL A 103 -13.55 -16.39 -2.21
C VAL A 103 -14.75 -17.26 -1.79
N ARG A 104 -15.74 -17.42 -2.66
CA ARG A 104 -16.93 -18.24 -2.36
C ARG A 104 -16.61 -19.71 -2.17
N MET A 105 -15.68 -20.25 -2.95
CA MET A 105 -15.24 -21.65 -2.82
C MET A 105 -14.59 -21.91 -1.47
N VAL A 106 -13.69 -21.03 -1.03
CA VAL A 106 -13.04 -21.14 0.28
C VAL A 106 -14.05 -21.03 1.42
N ILE A 107 -14.99 -20.08 1.33
CA ILE A 107 -16.05 -19.91 2.33
C ILE A 107 -16.93 -21.15 2.44
N GLU A 108 -17.35 -21.73 1.31
CA GLU A 108 -18.21 -22.91 1.32
C GLU A 108 -17.46 -24.15 1.83
N ASP A 109 -16.16 -24.27 1.56
CA ASP A 109 -15.34 -25.33 2.15
C ASP A 109 -15.23 -25.20 3.67
N ALA A 110 -14.93 -24.00 4.17
CA ALA A 110 -14.87 -23.71 5.60
C ALA A 110 -16.21 -24.01 6.29
N ARG A 111 -17.33 -23.62 5.67
CA ARG A 111 -18.67 -23.88 6.18
C ARG A 111 -18.96 -25.39 6.30
N ARG A 112 -18.61 -26.18 5.29
CA ARG A 112 -18.83 -27.63 5.29
C ARG A 112 -18.02 -28.31 6.39
N ARG A 113 -16.77 -27.89 6.60
CA ARG A 113 -15.89 -28.43 7.65
C ARG A 113 -16.37 -28.10 9.05
N LEU A 114 -16.78 -26.84 9.26
CA LEU A 114 -17.37 -26.42 10.53
C LEU A 114 -18.64 -27.22 10.86
N ALA A 115 -19.52 -27.43 9.88
CA ALA A 115 -20.76 -28.18 10.08
C ALA A 115 -20.56 -29.70 10.26
N GLY A 116 -19.56 -30.29 9.58
CA GLY A 116 -19.33 -31.74 9.58
C GLY A 116 -18.43 -32.25 10.70
N GLY A 117 -17.44 -31.45 11.12
CA GLY A 117 -16.40 -31.87 12.07
C GLY A 117 -16.05 -30.86 13.16
N GLY A 118 -16.68 -29.68 13.17
CA GLY A 118 -16.35 -28.61 14.12
C GLY A 118 -14.98 -27.97 13.89
N GLU A 119 -14.35 -28.23 12.74
CA GLU A 119 -13.04 -27.68 12.37
C GLU A 119 -13.18 -26.19 12.01
N GLU A 120 -12.61 -25.32 12.86
CA GLU A 120 -12.58 -23.87 12.62
C GLU A 120 -11.54 -23.51 11.54
N THR A 121 -11.85 -22.50 10.73
CA THR A 121 -10.95 -22.01 9.66
C THR A 121 -10.58 -20.54 9.88
N VAL A 122 -9.29 -20.22 9.80
CA VAL A 122 -8.75 -18.87 9.66
C VAL A 122 -8.56 -18.58 8.18
N LEU A 123 -9.31 -17.60 7.66
CA LEU A 123 -9.17 -17.12 6.30
C LEU A 123 -8.26 -15.89 6.31
N PHE A 124 -7.04 -16.02 5.81
CA PHE A 124 -6.12 -14.92 5.63
C PHE A 124 -6.28 -14.30 4.23
N VAL A 125 -6.50 -12.99 4.19
CA VAL A 125 -6.59 -12.22 2.94
C VAL A 125 -5.49 -11.17 2.96
N ASP A 126 -4.44 -11.39 2.17
CA ASP A 126 -3.36 -10.40 2.04
C ASP A 126 -3.72 -9.31 1.04
N GLU A 127 -3.25 -8.10 1.31
CA GLU A 127 -3.54 -6.88 0.56
C GLU A 127 -5.03 -6.69 0.22
N VAL A 128 -5.90 -6.80 1.23
CA VAL A 128 -7.36 -6.70 1.09
C VAL A 128 -7.83 -5.41 0.39
N HIS A 129 -7.00 -4.36 0.38
CA HIS A 129 -7.26 -3.12 -0.36
C HIS A 129 -7.33 -3.31 -1.89
N ARG A 130 -6.78 -4.42 -2.42
CA ARG A 130 -6.86 -4.80 -3.83
C ARG A 130 -8.18 -5.44 -4.21
N PHE A 131 -8.96 -5.92 -3.24
CA PHE A 131 -10.29 -6.42 -3.51
C PHE A 131 -11.26 -5.30 -3.88
N SER A 132 -11.99 -5.54 -4.97
CA SER A 132 -13.19 -4.76 -5.30
C SER A 132 -14.23 -4.85 -4.19
N LYS A 133 -15.12 -3.87 -4.15
CA LYS A 133 -16.26 -3.84 -3.21
C LYS A 133 -17.07 -5.15 -3.24
N THR A 134 -17.32 -5.71 -4.42
CA THR A 134 -18.05 -6.98 -4.60
C THR A 134 -17.32 -8.18 -3.98
N GLN A 135 -15.98 -8.23 -4.07
CA GLN A 135 -15.19 -9.29 -3.43
C GLN A 135 -15.25 -9.16 -1.90
N GLN A 136 -15.19 -7.93 -1.37
CA GLN A 136 -15.32 -7.69 0.06
C GLN A 136 -16.72 -8.02 0.58
N ASP A 137 -17.78 -7.63 -0.15
CA ASP A 137 -19.17 -7.97 0.19
C ASP A 137 -19.39 -9.49 0.23
N ALA A 138 -18.67 -10.26 -0.60
CA ALA A 138 -18.75 -11.72 -0.60
C ALA A 138 -18.21 -12.36 0.69
N LEU A 139 -17.35 -11.66 1.44
CA LEU A 139 -16.84 -12.13 2.74
C LEU A 139 -17.84 -11.93 3.88
N LEU A 140 -18.77 -10.97 3.77
CA LEU A 140 -19.66 -10.58 4.87
C LEU A 140 -20.46 -11.74 5.47
N PRO A 141 -21.12 -12.61 4.68
CA PRO A 141 -21.87 -13.73 5.25
C PRO A 141 -20.97 -14.67 6.07
N SER A 142 -19.72 -14.87 5.64
CA SER A 142 -18.77 -15.76 6.32
C SER A 142 -18.31 -15.21 7.66
N VAL A 143 -18.14 -13.88 7.76
CA VAL A 143 -17.80 -13.17 9.00
C VAL A 143 -18.99 -13.13 9.95
N GLU A 144 -20.18 -12.79 9.46
CA GLU A 144 -21.40 -12.68 10.26
C GLU A 144 -21.86 -14.02 10.84
N ASN A 145 -21.84 -15.06 10.01
CA ASN A 145 -22.24 -16.40 10.43
C ASN A 145 -21.10 -17.20 11.06
N ARG A 146 -19.90 -16.61 11.17
CA ARG A 146 -18.70 -17.22 11.77
C ARG A 146 -18.32 -18.55 11.11
N TRP A 147 -18.43 -18.61 9.78
CA TRP A 147 -17.90 -19.74 9.02
C TRP A 147 -16.38 -19.70 8.94
N VAL A 148 -15.80 -18.50 9.04
CA VAL A 148 -14.36 -18.26 9.10
C VAL A 148 -14.04 -17.20 10.15
N THR A 149 -12.83 -17.27 10.70
CA THR A 149 -12.19 -16.12 11.35
C THR A 149 -11.39 -15.39 10.28
N LEU A 150 -11.87 -14.23 9.83
CA LEU A 150 -11.16 -13.44 8.82
C LEU A 150 -9.96 -12.73 9.45
N VAL A 151 -8.79 -12.86 8.83
CA VAL A 151 -7.61 -12.03 9.10
C VAL A 151 -7.26 -11.33 7.79
N ALA A 152 -7.58 -10.04 7.69
CA ALA A 152 -7.29 -9.25 6.49
C ALA A 152 -6.07 -8.36 6.74
N ALA A 153 -5.10 -8.37 5.83
CA ALA A 153 -3.91 -7.51 5.90
C ALA A 153 -3.95 -6.41 4.83
N THR A 154 -3.47 -5.22 5.18
CA THR A 154 -3.34 -4.10 4.23
C THR A 154 -2.19 -3.18 4.62
N THR A 155 -1.49 -2.67 3.61
CA THR A 155 -0.54 -1.55 3.74
C THR A 155 -1.23 -0.18 3.65
N GLU A 156 -2.36 -0.09 2.95
CA GLU A 156 -3.17 1.11 2.84
C GLU A 156 -4.10 1.32 4.04
N ASN A 157 -4.50 2.58 4.30
CA ASN A 157 -5.39 2.93 5.40
C ASN A 157 -6.76 2.24 5.23
N PRO A 158 -7.15 1.36 6.18
CA PRO A 158 -8.33 0.51 6.05
C PRO A 158 -9.64 1.29 6.01
N SER A 159 -9.72 2.50 6.59
CA SER A 159 -10.93 3.33 6.53
C SER A 159 -11.32 3.75 5.12
N PHE A 160 -10.40 3.69 4.17
CA PHE A 160 -10.65 4.00 2.75
C PHE A 160 -10.70 2.75 1.87
N SER A 161 -9.91 1.73 2.21
CA SER A 161 -9.73 0.55 1.36
C SER A 161 -10.61 -0.64 1.74
N VAL A 162 -11.15 -0.68 2.96
CA VAL A 162 -12.03 -1.75 3.45
C VAL A 162 -13.44 -1.22 3.67
N ILE A 163 -14.46 -1.97 3.23
CA ILE A 163 -15.86 -1.57 3.39
C ILE A 163 -16.25 -1.47 4.88
N SER A 164 -17.05 -0.45 5.22
CA SER A 164 -17.48 -0.22 6.60
C SER A 164 -18.16 -1.43 7.27
N PRO A 165 -18.97 -2.26 6.58
CA PRO A 165 -19.55 -3.46 7.18
C PRO A 165 -18.53 -4.50 7.65
N LEU A 166 -17.39 -4.67 6.95
CA LEU A 166 -16.32 -5.58 7.40
C LEU A 166 -15.56 -4.98 8.57
N LEU A 167 -15.24 -3.68 8.51
CA LEU A 167 -14.54 -2.99 9.59
C LEU A 167 -15.33 -2.98 10.89
N SER A 168 -16.64 -2.74 10.84
CA SER A 168 -17.47 -2.71 12.03
C SER A 168 -17.59 -4.06 12.74
N ARG A 169 -17.19 -5.15 12.07
CA ARG A 169 -17.22 -6.53 12.58
C ARG A 169 -15.81 -7.09 12.85
N SER A 170 -14.78 -6.25 12.71
CA SER A 170 -13.39 -6.65 12.84
C SER A 170 -12.65 -5.78 13.85
N LEU A 171 -11.68 -6.37 14.54
CA LEU A 171 -10.71 -5.64 15.35
C LEU A 171 -9.63 -5.07 14.44
N LEU A 172 -9.49 -3.75 14.43
CA LEU A 172 -8.39 -3.08 13.72
C LEU A 172 -7.14 -3.09 14.62
N LEU A 173 -6.09 -3.78 14.17
CA LEU A 173 -4.78 -3.79 14.82
C LEU A 173 -3.78 -3.06 13.92
N THR A 174 -3.14 -2.04 14.47
CA THR A 174 -2.12 -1.24 13.76
C THR A 174 -0.74 -1.73 14.13
N LEU A 175 0.04 -2.13 13.13
CA LEU A 175 1.42 -2.55 13.25
C LEU A 175 2.32 -1.37 12.88
N HIS A 176 3.37 -1.19 13.68
CA HIS A 176 4.35 -0.13 13.43
C HIS A 176 5.57 -0.69 12.71
N SER A 177 6.29 0.16 11.98
CA SER A 177 7.64 -0.16 11.51
C SER A 177 8.52 -0.56 12.69
N LEU A 178 9.44 -1.48 12.44
CA LEU A 178 10.38 -1.93 13.46
C LEU A 178 11.39 -0.82 13.77
N GLU A 179 11.75 -0.68 15.04
CA GLU A 179 12.85 0.20 15.43
C GLU A 179 14.20 -0.45 15.10
N PRO A 180 15.29 0.32 14.96
CA PRO A 180 16.61 -0.24 14.66
C PRO A 180 17.04 -1.38 15.60
N GLU A 181 16.71 -1.27 16.89
CA GLU A 181 17.01 -2.31 17.89
C GLU A 181 16.21 -3.60 17.64
N ASP A 182 14.93 -3.51 17.25
CA ASP A 182 14.09 -4.68 16.94
C ASP A 182 14.65 -5.47 15.74
N VAL A 183 15.12 -4.74 14.72
CA VAL A 183 15.73 -5.34 13.52
C VAL A 183 17.06 -5.99 13.88
N ALA A 184 17.88 -5.33 14.71
CA ALA A 184 19.14 -5.87 15.17
C ALA A 184 18.94 -7.19 15.95
N ASP A 185 17.94 -7.23 16.85
CA ASP A 185 17.61 -8.43 17.62
C ASP A 185 17.11 -9.57 16.73
N LEU A 186 16.30 -9.26 15.70
CA LEU A 186 15.86 -10.24 14.72
C LEU A 186 17.03 -10.83 13.93
N VAL A 187 17.95 -9.99 13.49
CA VAL A 187 19.13 -10.40 12.71
C VAL A 187 20.07 -11.26 13.55
N ARG A 188 20.39 -10.84 14.77
CA ARG A 188 21.20 -11.64 15.70
C ARG A 188 20.56 -13.00 15.97
N ARG A 189 19.24 -13.04 16.16
CA ARG A 189 18.50 -14.30 16.31
C ARG A 189 18.62 -15.16 15.07
N ALA A 190 18.45 -14.61 13.87
CA ALA A 190 18.56 -15.36 12.62
C ALA A 190 19.95 -15.95 12.38
N VAL A 191 21.00 -15.28 12.83
CA VAL A 191 22.38 -15.82 12.77
C VAL A 191 22.53 -17.03 13.69
N ALA A 192 22.01 -16.95 14.92
CA ALA A 192 22.22 -17.99 15.95
C ALA A 192 21.22 -19.16 15.92
N ASP A 193 19.97 -18.93 15.51
CA ASP A 193 18.90 -19.93 15.56
C ASP A 193 19.14 -21.04 14.51
N GLU A 194 18.91 -22.30 14.88
CA GLU A 194 19.03 -23.47 13.99
C GLU A 194 18.10 -23.37 12.78
N ARG A 195 16.92 -22.74 12.93
CA ARG A 195 16.02 -22.45 11.81
C ARG A 195 16.60 -21.41 10.87
N GLY A 196 17.50 -20.55 11.35
CA GLY A 196 18.15 -19.52 10.59
C GLY A 196 19.46 -20.01 9.97
N LEU A 197 20.57 -19.42 10.37
CA LEU A 197 21.90 -19.76 9.86
C LEU A 197 22.64 -20.72 10.79
N GLY A 198 22.11 -21.04 11.98
CA GLY A 198 22.65 -22.08 12.86
C GLY A 198 24.10 -21.84 13.29
N GLY A 199 24.57 -20.58 13.31
CA GLY A 199 25.94 -20.23 13.63
C GLY A 199 26.99 -20.58 12.57
N THR A 200 26.59 -20.86 11.31
CA THR A 200 27.55 -21.10 10.21
C THR A 200 28.28 -19.84 9.76
N VAL A 201 27.73 -18.67 10.11
CA VAL A 201 28.31 -17.36 9.83
C VAL A 201 28.38 -16.53 11.10
N GLU A 202 29.37 -15.64 11.18
CA GLU A 202 29.47 -14.59 12.19
C GLU A 202 29.16 -13.24 11.55
N LEU A 203 28.35 -12.42 12.20
CA LEU A 203 28.04 -11.07 11.74
C LEU A 203 28.80 -10.06 12.59
N SER A 204 29.71 -9.31 11.97
CA SER A 204 30.41 -8.22 12.67
C SER A 204 29.42 -7.12 13.11
N GLU A 205 29.66 -6.49 14.26
CA GLU A 205 28.77 -5.43 14.77
C GLU A 205 28.65 -4.25 13.77
N GLU A 206 29.73 -3.91 13.08
CA GLU A 206 29.74 -2.87 12.05
C GLU A 206 28.85 -3.24 10.84
N ALA A 207 28.87 -4.51 10.42
CA ALA A 207 28.00 -5.02 9.37
C ALA A 207 26.53 -5.10 9.81
N LEU A 208 26.26 -5.46 11.07
CA LEU A 208 24.93 -5.44 11.66
C LEU A 208 24.34 -4.03 11.65
N GLU A 209 25.10 -3.04 12.13
CA GLU A 209 24.66 -1.65 12.11
C GLU A 209 24.41 -1.16 10.68
N GLN A 210 25.27 -1.53 9.73
CA GLN A 210 25.08 -1.18 8.32
C GLN A 210 23.82 -1.81 7.73
N LEU A 211 23.59 -3.10 7.98
CA LEU A 211 22.39 -3.81 7.54
C LEU A 211 21.13 -3.14 8.09
N VAL A 212 21.09 -2.84 9.39
CA VAL A 212 19.96 -2.17 10.04
C VAL A 212 19.69 -0.80 9.41
N ARG A 213 20.73 -0.01 9.11
CA ARG A 213 20.59 1.29 8.43
C ARG A 213 20.01 1.14 7.02
N LEU A 214 20.42 0.12 6.27
CA LEU A 214 20.03 -0.09 4.86
C LEU A 214 18.60 -0.61 4.70
N VAL A 215 18.15 -1.48 5.61
CA VAL A 215 16.83 -2.12 5.51
C VAL A 215 15.73 -1.31 6.18
N GLY A 216 16.09 -0.44 7.14
CA GLY A 216 15.12 0.30 7.93
C GLY A 216 14.25 -0.63 8.77
N GLY A 217 13.00 -0.24 9.04
CA GLY A 217 12.08 -0.99 9.89
C GLY A 217 11.37 -2.20 9.26
N ASP A 218 11.96 -2.86 8.26
CA ASP A 218 11.39 -4.01 7.53
C ASP A 218 12.13 -5.33 7.85
N ALA A 219 11.46 -6.24 8.56
CA ALA A 219 12.03 -7.55 8.92
C ALA A 219 12.26 -8.48 7.73
N ARG A 220 11.36 -8.47 6.73
CA ARG A 220 11.47 -9.37 5.57
C ARG A 220 12.71 -9.00 4.78
N LYS A 221 12.88 -7.70 4.50
CA LYS A 221 14.06 -7.14 3.82
C LYS A 221 15.34 -7.41 4.61
N ALA A 222 15.33 -7.22 5.93
CA ALA A 222 16.46 -7.54 6.80
C ALA A 222 16.93 -9.00 6.64
N LEU A 223 16.00 -9.95 6.69
CA LEU A 223 16.30 -11.37 6.56
C LEU A 223 16.73 -11.76 5.13
N THR A 224 16.16 -11.13 4.10
CA THR A 224 16.58 -11.37 2.70
C THR A 224 17.99 -10.85 2.44
N VAL A 225 18.35 -9.67 2.96
CA VAL A 225 19.72 -9.13 2.85
C VAL A 225 20.70 -10.01 3.63
N LEU A 226 20.35 -10.43 4.85
CA LEU A 226 21.16 -11.34 5.65
C LEU A 226 21.40 -12.68 4.95
N GLU A 227 20.37 -13.27 4.33
CA GLU A 227 20.48 -14.51 3.57
C GLU A 227 21.43 -14.37 2.38
N ALA A 228 21.33 -13.27 1.62
CA ALA A 228 22.24 -13.00 0.53
C ALA A 228 23.69 -12.79 1.03
N ALA A 229 23.87 -12.07 2.13
CA ALA A 229 25.17 -11.84 2.73
C ALA A 229 25.82 -13.13 3.24
N ALA A 230 25.04 -14.00 3.87
CA ALA A 230 25.51 -15.32 4.30
C ALA A 230 25.92 -16.19 3.11
N ALA A 231 25.14 -16.20 2.03
CA ALA A 231 25.50 -16.94 0.82
C ALA A 231 26.82 -16.43 0.21
N THR A 232 26.99 -15.11 0.08
CA THR A 232 28.24 -14.52 -0.42
C THR A 232 29.44 -14.84 0.47
N ALA A 233 29.31 -14.72 1.80
CA ALA A 233 30.41 -15.02 2.71
C ALA A 233 30.83 -16.49 2.69
N LEU A 234 29.87 -17.41 2.54
CA LEU A 234 30.14 -18.84 2.43
C LEU A 234 30.77 -19.22 1.09
N GLU A 235 30.39 -18.56 -0.01
CA GLU A 235 31.03 -18.73 -1.32
C GLU A 235 32.48 -18.25 -1.30
N GLU A 236 32.77 -17.10 -0.68
CA GLU A 236 34.14 -16.56 -0.57
C GLU A 236 35.06 -17.47 0.27
N GLN A 237 34.56 -17.98 1.40
CA GLN A 237 35.32 -18.92 2.22
C GLN A 237 35.64 -20.21 1.46
N ALA A 238 34.72 -20.70 0.62
CA ALA A 238 34.94 -21.89 -0.19
C ALA A 238 35.98 -21.67 -1.30
N ASP A 239 36.00 -20.49 -1.94
CA ASP A 239 36.99 -20.13 -2.96
C ASP A 239 38.40 -19.95 -2.35
N ASP A 240 38.50 -19.41 -1.13
CA ASP A 240 39.76 -19.24 -0.41
C ASP A 240 40.34 -20.61 0.04
N ASP A 241 39.51 -21.53 0.51
CA ASP A 241 39.92 -22.91 0.88
C ASP A 241 40.44 -23.74 -0.32
N GLU A 242 40.00 -23.44 -1.55
CA GLU A 242 40.53 -24.10 -2.77
C GLU A 242 41.92 -23.56 -3.18
N THR A 243 42.32 -22.38 -2.71
CA THR A 243 43.58 -21.72 -3.10
C THR A 243 44.68 -21.80 -2.05
N ASP A 244 44.37 -22.04 -0.77
CA ASP A 244 45.34 -22.19 0.31
C ASP A 244 45.39 -23.62 0.86
N GLN A 245 46.47 -24.36 0.58
CA GLN A 245 46.72 -25.70 1.13
C GLN A 245 47.22 -25.62 2.60
N GLY A 246 46.46 -24.98 3.48
CA GLY A 246 46.74 -24.87 4.91
C GLY A 246 45.75 -25.65 5.77
N GLU A 247 46.18 -26.75 6.37
CA GLU A 247 45.36 -27.71 7.14
C GLU A 247 44.76 -27.20 8.48
N ASP A 248 44.71 -25.90 8.77
CA ASP A 248 44.47 -25.41 10.14
C ASP A 248 43.19 -24.57 10.40
N ASP A 249 42.34 -24.24 9.41
CA ASP A 249 41.13 -23.41 9.65
C ASP A 249 39.79 -24.02 9.20
N ALA A 250 39.75 -25.35 9.05
CA ALA A 250 38.54 -26.11 8.70
C ALA A 250 37.53 -26.14 9.87
N GLY A 251 36.84 -25.03 10.10
CA GLY A 251 35.77 -24.93 11.10
C GLY A 251 35.41 -23.53 11.59
N ALA A 252 36.11 -22.48 11.15
CA ALA A 252 35.74 -21.11 11.49
C ALA A 252 34.48 -20.67 10.71
N PRO A 253 33.51 -19.99 11.37
CA PRO A 253 32.33 -19.48 10.70
C PRO A 253 32.68 -18.35 9.72
N ALA A 254 32.04 -18.33 8.55
CA ALA A 254 32.21 -17.27 7.56
C ALA A 254 31.83 -15.91 8.16
N VAL A 255 32.72 -14.90 8.04
CA VAL A 255 32.48 -13.58 8.63
C VAL A 255 31.78 -12.66 7.62
N ILE A 256 30.60 -12.18 7.98
CA ILE A 256 29.88 -11.15 7.24
C ILE A 256 30.40 -9.76 7.66
N THR A 257 31.11 -9.13 6.75
CA THR A 257 31.66 -7.76 6.87
C THR A 257 30.75 -6.72 6.22
N ILE A 258 31.07 -5.42 6.38
CA ILE A 258 30.35 -4.32 5.71
C ILE A 258 30.35 -4.53 4.18
N ASP A 259 31.50 -4.86 3.59
CA ASP A 259 31.64 -5.04 2.14
C ASP A 259 30.78 -6.20 1.60
N VAL A 260 30.62 -7.26 2.39
CA VAL A 260 29.70 -8.37 2.07
C VAL A 260 28.25 -7.89 2.10
N VAL A 261 27.85 -7.13 3.13
CA VAL A 261 26.49 -6.58 3.23
C VAL A 261 26.17 -5.64 2.06
N GLU A 262 27.10 -4.78 1.66
CA GLU A 262 26.89 -3.84 0.55
C GLU A 262 26.67 -4.57 -0.79
N ARG A 263 27.47 -5.60 -1.08
CA ARG A 263 27.27 -6.44 -2.28
C ARG A 263 25.99 -7.26 -2.20
N ALA A 264 25.67 -7.78 -1.01
CA ALA A 264 24.46 -8.55 -0.78
C ALA A 264 23.19 -7.71 -0.99
N VAL A 265 23.22 -6.40 -0.74
CA VAL A 265 22.07 -5.51 -1.03
C VAL A 265 21.76 -5.46 -2.52
N ASP A 266 22.75 -5.48 -3.40
CA ASP A 266 22.51 -5.51 -4.85
C ASP A 266 21.89 -6.84 -5.30
N VAL A 267 22.36 -7.96 -4.74
CA VAL A 267 21.79 -9.30 -5.00
C VAL A 267 20.38 -9.44 -4.42
N ALA A 268 20.21 -8.98 -3.18
CA ALA A 268 18.93 -8.97 -2.48
C ALA A 268 17.95 -8.01 -3.17
N ALA A 269 18.40 -6.88 -3.71
CA ALA A 269 17.57 -5.98 -4.50
C ALA A 269 16.97 -6.70 -5.71
N VAL A 270 17.75 -7.53 -6.43
CA VAL A 270 17.26 -8.32 -7.58
C VAL A 270 16.29 -9.44 -7.15
N ARG A 271 16.51 -10.10 -6.00
CA ARG A 271 15.57 -11.11 -5.46
C ARG A 271 14.29 -10.49 -4.89
N TYR A 272 14.42 -9.35 -4.22
CA TYR A 272 13.35 -8.58 -3.61
C TYR A 272 12.53 -7.81 -4.66
N ASP A 273 13.11 -7.50 -5.82
CA ASP A 273 12.40 -6.92 -6.98
C ASP A 273 11.28 -7.82 -7.51
N ARG A 274 11.27 -9.12 -7.12
CA ARG A 274 10.12 -9.99 -7.36
C ARG A 274 8.93 -9.74 -6.43
N ASP A 275 9.11 -9.08 -5.27
CA ASP A 275 8.09 -8.97 -4.19
C ASP A 275 7.95 -7.60 -3.47
N GLY A 276 8.56 -6.48 -3.90
CA GLY A 276 7.80 -5.21 -3.97
C GLY A 276 8.12 -3.91 -3.18
N ASP A 277 9.31 -3.61 -2.60
CA ASP A 277 9.55 -2.25 -2.02
C ASP A 277 10.43 -1.27 -2.82
N GLN A 278 11.38 -1.67 -3.68
CA GLN A 278 12.03 -0.68 -4.57
C GLN A 278 11.02 -0.05 -5.54
N HIS A 279 9.93 -0.76 -5.79
CA HIS A 279 8.77 -0.30 -6.52
C HIS A 279 8.32 1.12 -6.10
N TYR A 280 8.16 1.37 -4.79
CA TYR A 280 7.66 2.66 -4.31
C TYR A 280 8.69 3.77 -4.44
N ASP A 281 9.96 3.49 -4.17
CA ASP A 281 11.02 4.50 -4.29
C ASP A 281 11.26 4.88 -5.75
N VAL A 282 11.27 3.91 -6.67
CA VAL A 282 11.37 4.15 -8.11
C VAL A 282 10.15 4.89 -8.63
N ALA A 283 8.93 4.47 -8.25
CA ALA A 283 7.70 5.16 -8.63
C ALA A 283 7.61 6.58 -8.03
N SER A 284 8.21 6.80 -6.86
CA SER A 284 8.30 8.10 -6.20
C SER A 284 9.31 9.01 -6.90
N ALA A 285 10.49 8.50 -7.24
CA ALA A 285 11.51 9.20 -8.01
C ALA A 285 11.02 9.53 -9.43
N PHE A 286 10.26 8.63 -10.05
CA PHE A 286 9.58 8.83 -11.32
C PHE A 286 8.66 10.06 -11.30
N ILE A 287 7.78 10.15 -10.30
CA ILE A 287 6.87 11.30 -10.14
C ILE A 287 7.63 12.58 -9.81
N LYS A 288 8.62 12.51 -8.91
CA LYS A 288 9.46 13.66 -8.57
C LYS A 288 10.25 14.18 -9.77
N SER A 289 10.69 13.31 -10.67
CA SER A 289 11.38 13.69 -11.91
C SER A 289 10.44 14.42 -12.86
N MET A 290 9.22 13.90 -13.07
CA MET A 290 8.19 14.60 -13.85
C MET A 290 7.83 15.96 -13.23
N ARG A 291 7.65 16.03 -11.90
CA ARG A 291 7.42 17.28 -11.13
C ARG A 291 8.57 18.27 -11.32
N GLY A 292 9.80 17.77 -11.23
CA GLY A 292 11.04 18.52 -11.43
C GLY A 292 11.28 18.97 -12.88
N SER A 293 10.45 18.52 -13.83
CA SER A 293 10.62 18.74 -15.27
C SER A 293 11.92 18.15 -15.83
N ASP A 294 12.47 17.13 -15.18
CA ASP A 294 13.61 16.36 -15.66
C ASP A 294 13.10 15.18 -16.48
N VAL A 295 13.05 15.38 -17.81
CA VAL A 295 12.54 14.39 -18.76
C VAL A 295 13.42 13.14 -18.79
N ASP A 296 14.74 13.34 -18.74
CA ASP A 296 15.72 12.27 -18.86
C ASP A 296 15.68 11.36 -17.63
N ALA A 297 15.65 11.94 -16.43
CA ALA A 297 15.47 11.19 -15.19
C ALA A 297 14.10 10.47 -15.16
N ALA A 298 13.02 11.13 -15.61
CA ALA A 298 11.70 10.50 -15.64
C ALA A 298 11.66 9.30 -16.59
N LEU A 299 12.27 9.40 -17.77
CA LEU A 299 12.40 8.29 -18.71
C LEU A 299 13.32 7.18 -18.18
N HIS A 300 14.38 7.53 -17.45
CA HIS A 300 15.24 6.54 -16.80
C HIS A 300 14.47 5.73 -15.75
N TYR A 301 13.69 6.37 -14.88
CA TYR A 301 12.87 5.65 -13.90
C TYR A 301 11.72 4.88 -14.54
N LEU A 302 11.15 5.37 -15.65
CA LEU A 302 10.21 4.59 -16.47
C LEU A 302 10.85 3.30 -17.00
N ALA A 303 12.06 3.41 -17.58
CA ALA A 303 12.79 2.25 -18.09
C ALA A 303 13.14 1.26 -16.98
N ARG A 304 13.50 1.74 -15.78
CA ARG A 304 13.72 0.89 -14.61
C ARG A 304 12.46 0.11 -14.22
N MET A 305 11.30 0.76 -14.13
CA MET A 305 10.03 0.08 -13.83
C MET A 305 9.68 -0.96 -14.90
N ILE A 306 9.87 -0.63 -16.18
CA ILE A 306 9.61 -1.58 -17.28
C ILE A 306 10.55 -2.80 -17.21
N ALA A 307 11.84 -2.57 -16.97
CA ALA A 307 12.83 -3.64 -16.87
C ALA A 307 12.57 -4.54 -15.65
N ALA A 308 12.08 -3.97 -14.55
CA ALA A 308 11.65 -4.69 -13.35
C ALA A 308 10.33 -5.46 -13.54
N GLY A 309 9.66 -5.34 -14.70
CA GLY A 309 8.42 -6.06 -14.98
C GLY A 309 7.17 -5.44 -14.34
N GLU A 310 7.22 -4.15 -14.01
CA GLU A 310 6.11 -3.40 -13.43
C GLU A 310 4.85 -3.46 -14.28
N ASP A 311 3.66 -3.55 -13.66
CA ASP A 311 2.40 -3.51 -14.42
C ASP A 311 2.30 -2.18 -15.18
N PRO A 312 2.25 -2.19 -16.52
CA PRO A 312 2.16 -0.96 -17.31
C PRO A 312 0.96 -0.08 -16.92
N ARG A 313 -0.13 -0.71 -16.43
CA ARG A 313 -1.32 0.01 -15.95
C ARG A 313 -1.02 0.74 -14.63
N PHE A 314 -0.16 0.20 -13.78
CA PHE A 314 0.32 0.92 -12.60
C PHE A 314 1.07 2.18 -13.00
N ILE A 315 2.05 2.07 -13.90
CA ILE A 315 2.82 3.21 -14.39
C ILE A 315 1.89 4.27 -14.99
N ALA A 316 0.94 3.86 -15.83
CA ALA A 316 -0.03 4.77 -16.42
C ALA A 316 -0.90 5.50 -15.39
N ARG A 317 -1.36 4.83 -14.33
CA ARG A 317 -2.09 5.48 -13.22
C ARG A 317 -1.24 6.55 -12.53
N ARG A 318 0.07 6.31 -12.36
CA ARG A 318 1.00 7.29 -11.78
C ARG A 318 1.16 8.53 -12.67
N ILE A 319 1.18 8.36 -14.00
CA ILE A 319 1.21 9.48 -14.94
C ILE A 319 -0.09 10.28 -14.89
N VAL A 320 -1.26 9.61 -14.82
CA VAL A 320 -2.57 10.27 -14.70
C VAL A 320 -2.67 11.17 -13.47
N ILE A 321 -2.21 10.67 -12.31
CA ILE A 321 -2.26 11.50 -11.10
C ILE A 321 -1.27 12.68 -11.18
N ALA A 322 -0.07 12.46 -11.72
CA ALA A 322 0.90 13.53 -11.92
C ALA A 322 0.39 14.63 -12.85
N ALA A 323 -0.32 14.26 -13.92
CA ALA A 323 -0.94 15.23 -14.83
C ALA A 323 -1.94 16.15 -14.12
N SER A 324 -2.68 15.66 -13.12
CA SER A 324 -3.61 16.50 -12.35
C SER A 324 -2.93 17.27 -11.21
N GLU A 325 -1.99 16.62 -10.50
CA GLU A 325 -1.36 17.15 -9.30
C GLU A 325 -0.27 18.19 -9.61
N GLU A 326 0.54 17.92 -10.64
CA GLU A 326 1.76 18.69 -10.96
C GLU A 326 1.54 19.71 -12.08
N ILE A 327 0.58 19.45 -12.98
CA ILE A 327 0.32 20.26 -14.18
C ILE A 327 -1.00 21.02 -14.04
N GLY A 328 -2.08 20.31 -13.68
CA GLY A 328 -3.38 20.91 -13.41
C GLY A 328 -3.90 21.75 -14.59
N MET A 329 -4.28 22.99 -14.31
CA MET A 329 -4.83 23.89 -15.34
C MET A 329 -3.76 24.63 -16.15
N ALA A 330 -2.47 24.47 -15.82
CA ALA A 330 -1.39 25.10 -16.56
C ALA A 330 -1.19 24.43 -17.93
N ASP A 331 -1.55 23.16 -18.07
CA ASP A 331 -1.83 22.51 -19.35
C ASP A 331 -2.97 21.49 -19.20
N PRO A 332 -4.22 21.87 -19.54
CA PRO A 332 -5.38 20.99 -19.44
C PRO A 332 -5.32 19.74 -20.34
N THR A 333 -4.42 19.72 -21.34
CA THR A 333 -4.27 18.57 -22.24
C THR A 333 -3.47 17.43 -21.61
N ALA A 334 -2.65 17.72 -20.59
CA ALA A 334 -1.81 16.71 -19.94
C ALA A 334 -2.63 15.55 -19.34
N LEU A 335 -3.76 15.86 -18.69
CA LEU A 335 -4.66 14.81 -18.17
C LEU A 335 -5.29 13.99 -19.29
N GLN A 336 -5.67 14.63 -20.41
CA GLN A 336 -6.24 13.94 -21.56
C GLN A 336 -5.21 12.98 -22.19
N THR A 337 -3.98 13.45 -22.39
CA THR A 337 -2.85 12.62 -22.86
C THR A 337 -2.61 11.44 -21.93
N ALA A 338 -2.56 11.67 -20.61
CA ALA A 338 -2.32 10.62 -19.63
C ALA A 338 -3.46 9.59 -19.57
N VAL A 339 -4.72 10.02 -19.65
CA VAL A 339 -5.89 9.13 -19.70
C VAL A 339 -5.91 8.30 -20.98
N ALA A 340 -5.59 8.92 -22.13
CA ALA A 340 -5.47 8.22 -23.40
C ALA A 340 -4.37 7.15 -23.33
N ALA A 341 -3.22 7.47 -22.75
CA ALA A 341 -2.14 6.52 -22.52
C ALA A 341 -2.58 5.37 -21.61
N HIS A 342 -3.24 5.66 -20.49
CA HIS A 342 -3.77 4.63 -19.58
C HIS A 342 -4.78 3.69 -20.25
N GLN A 343 -5.70 4.24 -21.05
CA GLN A 343 -6.64 3.43 -21.83
C GLN A 343 -5.91 2.56 -22.83
N ALA A 344 -4.97 3.13 -23.61
CA ALA A 344 -4.23 2.41 -24.63
C ALA A 344 -3.42 1.24 -24.04
N VAL A 345 -2.76 1.46 -22.89
CA VAL A 345 -2.03 0.42 -22.15
C VAL A 345 -2.94 -0.72 -21.65
N SER A 346 -4.24 -0.48 -21.51
CA SER A 346 -5.19 -1.52 -21.08
C SER A 346 -5.50 -2.54 -22.19
N PHE A 347 -5.22 -2.23 -23.46
CA PHE A 347 -5.46 -3.11 -24.61
C PHE A 347 -4.25 -3.28 -25.54
N ILE A 348 -3.10 -2.69 -25.20
CA ILE A 348 -1.82 -2.85 -25.91
C ILE A 348 -0.80 -3.45 -24.93
N GLY A 349 -0.16 -4.56 -25.34
CA GLY A 349 0.84 -5.25 -24.53
C GLY A 349 2.22 -4.58 -24.54
N MET A 350 3.15 -5.15 -23.77
CA MET A 350 4.58 -4.84 -23.89
C MET A 350 5.21 -5.67 -25.01
N PRO A 351 6.21 -5.15 -25.75
CA PRO A 351 6.93 -3.90 -25.49
C PRO A 351 6.27 -2.62 -26.03
N GLU A 352 5.26 -2.67 -26.90
CA GLU A 352 4.71 -1.48 -27.59
C GLU A 352 4.18 -0.41 -26.62
N SER A 353 3.57 -0.83 -25.51
CA SER A 353 3.09 0.07 -24.46
C SER A 353 4.17 0.96 -23.86
N GLN A 354 5.47 0.61 -23.95
CA GLN A 354 6.56 1.46 -23.49
C GLN A 354 6.61 2.81 -24.24
N LEU A 355 6.26 2.81 -25.53
CA LEU A 355 6.27 4.01 -26.37
C LEU A 355 5.14 4.97 -25.96
N ILE A 356 3.97 4.40 -25.64
CA ILE A 356 2.80 5.14 -25.20
C ILE A 356 3.06 5.78 -23.83
N LEU A 357 3.63 5.01 -22.90
CA LEU A 357 4.04 5.51 -21.59
C LEU A 357 5.09 6.61 -21.72
N ALA A 358 6.13 6.40 -22.52
CA ALA A 358 7.17 7.40 -22.74
C ALA A 358 6.61 8.72 -23.31
N GLN A 359 5.69 8.64 -24.28
CA GLN A 359 5.04 9.82 -24.83
C GLN A 359 4.29 10.63 -23.76
N ALA A 360 3.52 9.95 -22.90
CA ALA A 360 2.79 10.63 -21.83
C ALA A 360 3.72 11.21 -20.76
N VAL A 361 4.80 10.51 -20.42
CA VAL A 361 5.85 11.00 -19.50
C VAL A 361 6.50 12.26 -20.04
N ILE A 362 6.89 12.28 -21.32
CA ILE A 362 7.51 13.45 -21.96
C ILE A 362 6.55 14.64 -21.95
N HIS A 363 5.26 14.42 -22.26
CA HIS A 363 4.25 15.47 -22.18
C HIS A 363 4.17 16.06 -20.77
N VAL A 364 3.98 15.22 -19.75
CA VAL A 364 3.84 15.68 -18.35
C VAL A 364 5.13 16.35 -17.85
N ALA A 365 6.30 15.77 -18.12
CA ALA A 365 7.58 16.31 -17.68
C ALA A 365 7.88 17.67 -18.34
N THR A 366 7.52 17.89 -19.60
CA THR A 366 7.75 19.17 -20.29
C THR A 366 6.63 20.20 -20.10
N ALA A 367 5.46 19.79 -19.61
CA ALA A 367 4.34 20.70 -19.41
C ALA A 367 4.60 21.74 -18.30
N PRO A 368 4.02 22.95 -18.41
CA PRO A 368 4.11 23.98 -17.37
C PRO A 368 3.54 23.49 -16.03
N LYS A 369 4.30 23.69 -14.93
CA LYS A 369 3.93 23.15 -13.62
C LYS A 369 2.98 24.06 -12.84
N SER A 370 1.88 23.51 -12.35
CA SER A 370 0.97 24.13 -11.40
C SER A 370 0.28 23.09 -10.52
N ASN A 371 0.39 23.30 -9.20
CA ASN A 371 -0.39 22.58 -8.20
C ASN A 371 -1.59 23.41 -7.70
N ALA A 372 -1.98 24.48 -8.40
CA ALA A 372 -3.04 25.40 -7.98
C ALA A 372 -4.38 24.69 -7.78
N THR A 373 -4.73 23.75 -8.66
CA THR A 373 -5.94 22.92 -8.53
C THR A 373 -5.90 22.05 -7.26
N THR A 374 -4.75 21.44 -6.98
CA THR A 374 -4.50 20.60 -5.79
C THR A 374 -4.67 21.41 -4.50
N LEU A 375 -4.06 22.59 -4.45
CA LEU A 375 -4.19 23.50 -3.31
C LEU A 375 -5.62 24.02 -3.13
N ALA A 376 -6.30 24.32 -4.23
CA ALA A 376 -7.68 24.83 -4.20
C ALA A 376 -8.65 23.82 -3.57
N ILE A 377 -8.61 22.54 -4.00
CA ILE A 377 -9.48 21.53 -3.43
C ILE A 377 -9.10 21.19 -1.98
N ALA A 378 -7.81 21.19 -1.65
CA ALA A 378 -7.34 20.97 -0.29
C ALA A 378 -7.84 22.07 0.67
N ALA A 379 -7.78 23.34 0.26
CA ALA A 379 -8.27 24.47 1.04
C ALA A 379 -9.79 24.40 1.26
N ALA A 380 -10.56 24.13 0.19
CA ALA A 380 -12.02 24.00 0.27
C ALA A 380 -12.44 22.83 1.19
N LEU A 381 -11.79 21.67 1.07
CA LEU A 381 -12.01 20.53 1.96
C LEU A 381 -11.62 20.85 3.41
N GLY A 382 -10.56 21.62 3.62
CA GLY A 382 -10.14 22.11 4.93
C GLY A 382 -11.24 22.93 5.62
N ASP A 383 -11.82 23.89 4.88
CA ASP A 383 -12.92 24.71 5.40
C ASP A 383 -14.15 23.88 5.76
N VAL A 384 -14.56 22.93 4.90
CA VAL A 384 -15.66 22.00 5.20
C VAL A 384 -15.38 21.18 6.47
N ARG A 385 -14.17 20.61 6.60
CA ARG A 385 -13.76 19.83 7.77
C ARG A 385 -13.71 20.67 9.05
N SER A 386 -13.39 21.97 8.93
CA SER A 386 -13.39 22.92 10.05
C SER A 386 -14.80 23.39 10.46
N GLY A 387 -15.85 22.91 9.78
CA GLY A 387 -17.25 23.24 10.09
C GLY A 387 -17.80 24.43 9.29
N LYS A 388 -17.04 25.03 8.37
CA LYS A 388 -17.51 26.10 7.47
C LYS A 388 -18.29 25.53 6.28
N ALA A 389 -19.31 24.71 6.55
CA ALA A 389 -20.14 24.13 5.50
C ALA A 389 -21.26 25.07 5.06
N GLY A 390 -21.81 25.87 6.00
CA GLY A 390 -22.94 26.77 5.78
C GLY A 390 -24.19 26.08 5.20
N ALA A 391 -25.31 26.78 5.14
CA ALA A 391 -26.46 26.31 4.37
C ALA A 391 -26.33 26.77 2.91
N VAL A 392 -26.74 25.92 1.96
CA VAL A 392 -26.85 26.34 0.55
C VAL A 392 -27.83 27.52 0.46
N PRO A 393 -27.46 28.66 -0.16
CA PRO A 393 -28.35 29.80 -0.36
C PRO A 393 -29.67 29.40 -1.01
N PHE A 394 -30.80 29.96 -0.53
CA PHE A 394 -32.15 29.56 -0.96
C PHE A 394 -32.37 29.64 -2.47
N HIS A 395 -31.82 30.66 -3.13
CA HIS A 395 -31.94 30.84 -4.58
C HIS A 395 -31.14 29.80 -5.39
N LEU A 396 -30.22 29.06 -4.78
CA LEU A 396 -29.46 27.99 -5.44
C LEU A 396 -29.99 26.59 -5.15
N ARG A 397 -30.97 26.45 -4.24
CA ARG A 397 -31.57 25.15 -3.90
C ARG A 397 -32.46 24.64 -5.02
N ASP A 398 -32.56 23.31 -5.11
CA ASP A 398 -33.43 22.65 -6.08
C ASP A 398 -34.88 23.13 -5.94
N ALA A 399 -35.47 23.52 -7.07
CA ALA A 399 -36.82 24.04 -7.19
C ALA A 399 -37.79 23.06 -7.90
N HIS A 400 -37.31 21.88 -8.32
CA HIS A 400 -38.07 20.96 -9.17
C HIS A 400 -38.93 19.93 -8.43
N TYR A 401 -38.85 19.85 -7.10
CA TYR A 401 -39.64 18.89 -6.30
C TYR A 401 -40.92 19.51 -5.72
N ALA A 402 -41.91 18.66 -5.41
CA ALA A 402 -43.18 19.08 -4.83
C ALA A 402 -42.97 19.74 -3.45
N GLY A 403 -43.39 21.00 -3.31
CA GLY A 403 -43.23 21.80 -2.09
C GLY A 403 -42.05 22.79 -2.12
N ALA A 404 -41.20 22.77 -3.16
CA ALA A 404 -40.08 23.70 -3.27
C ALA A 404 -40.51 25.18 -3.38
N LYS A 405 -41.65 25.46 -4.04
CA LYS A 405 -42.23 26.80 -4.16
C LYS A 405 -42.68 27.38 -2.81
N ASP A 406 -43.25 26.54 -1.95
CA ASP A 406 -43.74 26.95 -0.61
C ASP A 406 -42.57 27.20 0.35
N LEU A 407 -41.44 26.51 0.15
CA LEU A 407 -40.18 26.69 0.87
C LEU A 407 -39.31 27.82 0.32
N GLY A 408 -39.75 28.50 -0.75
CA GLY A 408 -39.01 29.60 -1.38
C GLY A 408 -37.71 29.18 -2.09
N HIS A 409 -37.53 27.89 -2.39
CA HIS A 409 -36.35 27.40 -3.10
C HIS A 409 -36.31 27.91 -4.55
N GLY A 410 -35.12 28.28 -5.03
CA GLY A 410 -34.91 28.81 -6.38
C GLY A 410 -35.49 30.21 -6.62
N LYS A 411 -36.20 30.80 -5.64
CA LYS A 411 -36.73 32.16 -5.76
C LYS A 411 -35.56 33.15 -5.73
N GLY A 412 -35.47 34.00 -6.75
CA GLY A 412 -34.39 34.97 -6.91
C GLY A 412 -33.13 34.41 -7.60
N TYR A 413 -33.17 33.18 -8.11
CA TYR A 413 -32.08 32.64 -8.91
C TYR A 413 -31.88 33.47 -10.18
N GLN A 414 -30.65 33.92 -10.41
CA GLN A 414 -30.29 34.58 -11.66
C GLN A 414 -29.69 33.55 -12.63
N TYR A 415 -30.34 33.34 -13.78
CA TYR A 415 -29.84 32.42 -14.78
C TYR A 415 -28.66 33.05 -15.54
N ALA A 416 -27.47 32.46 -15.41
CA ALA A 416 -26.23 33.06 -15.91
C ALA A 416 -26.22 33.34 -17.42
N HIS A 417 -26.92 32.54 -18.24
CA HIS A 417 -27.00 32.76 -19.69
C HIS A 417 -27.78 34.01 -20.09
N ASP A 418 -28.68 34.50 -19.22
CA ASP A 418 -29.44 35.73 -19.45
C ASP A 418 -28.68 36.98 -18.96
N ALA A 419 -27.61 36.78 -18.16
CA ALA A 419 -26.79 37.86 -17.65
C ALA A 419 -25.74 38.32 -18.67
N PRO A 420 -25.35 39.61 -18.66
CA PRO A 420 -24.24 40.10 -19.48
C PRO A 420 -22.99 39.24 -19.32
N HIS A 421 -22.30 38.97 -20.43
CA HIS A 421 -21.09 38.14 -20.48
C HIS A 421 -21.28 36.68 -20.01
N GLY A 422 -22.52 36.23 -19.77
CA GLY A 422 -22.80 34.88 -19.27
C GLY A 422 -22.43 34.69 -17.79
N VAL A 423 -22.33 35.78 -17.01
CA VAL A 423 -21.94 35.76 -15.59
C VAL A 423 -23.00 36.50 -14.79
N ALA A 424 -23.76 35.78 -13.97
CA ALA A 424 -24.76 36.40 -13.10
C ALA A 424 -24.11 36.95 -11.82
N PRO A 425 -24.21 38.26 -11.53
CA PRO A 425 -23.74 38.84 -10.27
C PRO A 425 -24.70 38.44 -9.14
N GLN A 426 -24.48 37.26 -8.59
CA GLN A 426 -25.22 36.72 -7.45
C GLN A 426 -24.29 35.96 -6.52
N ARG A 427 -24.70 35.85 -5.26
CA ARG A 427 -23.96 35.12 -4.25
C ARG A 427 -24.04 33.60 -4.51
N TYR A 428 -22.88 32.97 -4.71
CA TYR A 428 -22.76 31.51 -4.85
C TYR A 428 -22.28 30.83 -3.57
N ALA A 429 -21.35 31.44 -2.84
CA ALA A 429 -20.82 30.90 -1.59
C ALA A 429 -21.87 30.97 -0.47
N PRO A 430 -21.91 29.99 0.46
CA PRO A 430 -22.79 30.04 1.63
C PRO A 430 -22.33 31.11 2.63
N GLU A 431 -23.19 31.43 3.61
CA GLU A 431 -22.91 32.41 4.68
C GLU A 431 -21.59 32.12 5.42
N GLY A 432 -20.75 33.13 5.59
CA GLY A 432 -19.44 33.02 6.23
C GLY A 432 -18.28 32.61 5.31
N LEU A 433 -18.52 32.46 3.99
CA LEU A 433 -17.51 32.16 2.96
C LEU A 433 -17.51 33.16 1.80
N GLU A 434 -18.00 34.37 2.02
CA GLU A 434 -18.09 35.45 1.02
C GLU A 434 -16.73 35.79 0.40
N ASP A 435 -15.71 35.87 1.25
CA ASP A 435 -14.35 36.25 0.87
C ASP A 435 -13.48 35.04 0.50
N ALA A 436 -14.04 33.82 0.53
CA ALA A 436 -13.27 32.62 0.23
C ALA A 436 -12.79 32.63 -1.23
N ARG A 437 -11.48 32.43 -1.42
CA ARG A 437 -10.84 32.35 -2.74
C ARG A 437 -9.91 31.13 -2.75
N TYR A 438 -10.41 30.00 -3.22
CA TYR A 438 -9.65 28.74 -3.21
C TYR A 438 -8.67 28.59 -4.37
N TYR A 439 -9.11 28.92 -5.59
CA TYR A 439 -8.30 28.75 -6.78
C TYR A 439 -7.45 29.99 -7.07
N ALA A 440 -6.14 29.85 -6.95
CA ALA A 440 -5.15 30.88 -7.26
C ALA A 440 -4.29 30.41 -8.44
N PRO A 441 -4.69 30.72 -9.70
CA PRO A 441 -3.94 30.30 -10.87
C PRO A 441 -2.54 30.91 -10.88
N THR A 442 -1.57 30.16 -11.37
CA THR A 442 -0.21 30.66 -11.61
C THR A 442 -0.16 31.49 -12.89
N ASP A 443 1.01 32.06 -13.17
CA ASP A 443 1.26 32.73 -14.44
C ASP A 443 1.73 31.76 -15.54
N ARG A 444 1.76 30.45 -15.30
CA ARG A 444 2.38 29.47 -16.21
C ARG A 444 1.37 28.86 -17.17
N GLY A 445 1.81 28.62 -18.40
CA GLY A 445 1.00 27.94 -19.42
C GLY A 445 -0.39 28.58 -19.63
N ASN A 446 -1.40 27.73 -19.70
CA ASN A 446 -2.80 28.13 -19.88
C ASN A 446 -3.36 28.94 -18.69
N GLU A 447 -2.80 28.78 -17.47
CA GLU A 447 -3.27 29.52 -16.30
C GLU A 447 -3.07 31.03 -16.43
N ARG A 448 -2.10 31.50 -17.21
CA ARG A 448 -1.92 32.93 -17.49
C ARG A 448 -3.18 33.57 -18.09
N ALA A 449 -3.81 32.89 -19.05
CA ALA A 449 -5.05 33.36 -19.68
C ALA A 449 -6.26 33.17 -18.75
N VAL A 450 -6.28 32.06 -18.00
CA VAL A 450 -7.33 31.78 -17.01
C VAL A 450 -7.32 32.83 -15.90
N ALA A 451 -6.16 33.26 -15.41
CA ALA A 451 -6.01 34.26 -14.38
C ALA A 451 -6.70 35.58 -14.76
N ALA A 452 -6.36 36.13 -15.94
CA ALA A 452 -6.96 37.36 -16.45
C ALA A 452 -8.48 37.24 -16.64
N ARG A 453 -8.98 36.08 -17.07
CA ARG A 453 -10.42 35.82 -17.20
C ARG A 453 -11.09 35.71 -15.83
N LEU A 454 -10.45 35.03 -14.87
CA LEU A 454 -10.97 34.79 -13.54
C LEU A 454 -11.06 36.08 -12.73
N GLU A 455 -10.10 37.00 -12.88
CA GLU A 455 -10.17 38.34 -12.28
C GLU A 455 -11.41 39.10 -12.73
N ARG A 456 -11.68 39.17 -14.04
CA ARG A 456 -12.89 39.82 -14.58
C ARG A 456 -14.17 39.13 -14.09
N ILE A 457 -14.17 37.80 -14.00
CA ILE A 457 -15.31 37.05 -13.45
C ILE A 457 -15.52 37.45 -11.99
N ARG A 458 -14.46 37.52 -11.18
CA ARG A 458 -14.53 37.93 -9.77
C ARG A 458 -15.03 39.36 -9.63
N GLU A 459 -14.54 40.30 -10.44
CA GLU A 459 -15.04 41.68 -10.45
C GLU A 459 -16.56 41.74 -10.70
N ILE A 460 -17.08 40.98 -11.66
CA ILE A 460 -18.53 40.92 -11.93
C ILE A 460 -19.27 40.30 -10.73
N LEU A 461 -18.77 39.19 -10.17
CA LEU A 461 -19.39 38.51 -9.03
C LEU A 461 -19.37 39.34 -7.74
N ASP A 462 -18.32 40.13 -7.55
CA ASP A 462 -18.12 41.02 -6.41
C ASP A 462 -18.86 42.35 -6.60
N SER A 463 -19.22 42.74 -7.83
CA SER A 463 -20.01 43.93 -8.14
C SER A 463 -21.51 43.85 -7.77
N GLN A 464 -21.87 42.87 -6.93
CA GLN A 464 -23.23 42.77 -6.40
C GLN A 464 -23.64 44.08 -5.68
N PRO A 465 -24.84 44.61 -5.93
CA PRO A 465 -25.41 45.68 -5.13
C PRO A 465 -25.81 45.21 -3.72
#